data_AF-A0AAD1KMA6-F1
#
_entry.id   AF-A0AAD1KMA6-F1
#
_cell.length_a   1.000
_cell.length_b   1.000
_cell.length_c   1.000
_cell.angle_alpha   90.00
_cell.angle_beta   90.00
_cell.angle_gamma   90.00
#
_symmetry.space_group_name_H-M   'P 1'
#
loop_
_entity.id
_entity.type
_entity.pdbx_description
1 polymer ?
#
loop_
_entity_poly.entity_id
_entity_poly.type
_entity_poly.pdbx_seq_one_letter_code
_entity_poly.pdbx_strand_id
1 'polypeptide(L)'
;MPSRQGRPRADAFADLVTQNLNCPRPDGHDPYVDMIANPAVDVVYVATPHPQHRPIALAAIEAGKTFSVENSFTATSLATTEIAEDARAKRSLQWKRGGPAPYPSSPR
;
A
#
# COMPACT_ATOMS: atom_id res chain seq x y z
N MET A 1 -20.19 8.23 9.08
CA MET A 1 -20.61 8.34 7.67
C MET A 1 -19.37 8.16 6.81
N PRO A 2 -19.21 7.08 6.02
CA PRO A 2 -18.14 7.02 5.04
C PRO A 2 -18.34 8.20 4.06
N SER A 3 -17.27 8.93 3.75
CA SER A 3 -17.35 10.13 2.93
C SER A 3 -17.79 9.75 1.51
N ARG A 4 -18.82 10.43 1.00
CA ARG A 4 -19.49 10.18 -0.29
C ARG A 4 -18.62 10.45 -1.54
N GLN A 5 -17.30 10.61 -1.40
CA GLN A 5 -16.39 11.13 -2.43
C GLN A 5 -15.12 10.30 -2.66
N GLY A 6 -14.99 9.07 -2.13
CA GLY A 6 -13.76 8.28 -2.30
C GLY A 6 -13.48 7.92 -3.77
N ARG A 7 -14.46 7.30 -4.45
CA ARG A 7 -14.34 6.87 -5.86
C ARG A 7 -13.94 8.00 -6.83
N PRO A 8 -14.63 9.17 -6.87
CA PRO A 8 -14.23 10.25 -7.77
C PRO A 8 -12.84 10.83 -7.51
N ARG A 9 -12.36 10.84 -6.25
CA ARG A 9 -11.01 11.32 -5.92
C ARG A 9 -9.93 10.38 -6.43
N ALA A 10 -10.16 9.07 -6.30
CA ALA A 10 -9.23 8.08 -6.81
C ALA A 10 -9.20 8.06 -8.35
N ASP A 11 -10.34 8.27 -9.02
CA ASP A 11 -10.36 8.46 -10.47
C ASP A 11 -9.59 9.70 -10.91
N ALA A 12 -9.81 10.84 -10.26
CA ALA A 12 -9.05 12.06 -10.53
C ALA A 12 -7.54 11.87 -10.32
N PHE A 13 -7.13 11.08 -9.32
CA PHE A 13 -5.72 10.75 -9.13
C PHE A 13 -5.18 9.85 -10.25
N ALA A 14 -5.95 8.87 -10.72
CA ALA A 14 -5.56 8.04 -11.87
C ALA A 14 -5.43 8.88 -13.16
N ASP A 15 -6.29 9.89 -13.35
CA ASP A 15 -6.16 10.89 -14.42
C ASP A 15 -4.83 11.63 -14.32
N LEU A 16 -4.49 12.15 -13.14
CA LEU A 16 -3.24 12.85 -12.91
C LEU A 16 -2.02 11.96 -13.16
N VAL A 17 -2.04 10.70 -12.72
CA VAL A 17 -0.96 9.75 -12.99
C VAL A 17 -0.78 9.55 -14.50
N THR A 18 -1.86 9.33 -15.24
CA THR A 18 -1.80 9.13 -16.70
C THR A 18 -1.26 10.36 -17.44
N GLN A 19 -1.60 11.56 -16.96
CA GLN A 19 -1.16 12.82 -17.56
C GLN A 19 0.32 13.12 -17.31
N ASN A 20 0.84 12.70 -16.15
CA ASN A 20 2.19 13.09 -15.71
C ASN A 20 3.22 11.96 -15.82
N LEU A 21 2.77 10.71 -15.83
CA LEU A 21 3.59 9.52 -15.91
C LEU A 21 3.27 8.80 -17.22
N ASN A 22 4.30 8.39 -17.96
CA ASN A 22 4.15 7.68 -19.23
C ASN A 22 3.78 6.20 -18.98
N CYS A 23 2.63 5.97 -18.36
CA CYS A 23 2.11 4.65 -18.02
C CYS A 23 0.61 4.55 -18.39
N PRO A 24 0.09 3.32 -18.55
CA PRO A 24 -1.36 3.11 -18.66
C PRO A 24 -2.09 3.71 -17.46
N ARG A 25 -3.36 4.09 -17.67
CA ARG A 25 -4.21 4.57 -16.59
C ARG A 25 -4.36 3.46 -15.52
N PRO A 26 -4.01 3.72 -14.25
CA PRO A 26 -4.26 2.76 -13.18
C PRO A 26 -5.74 2.69 -12.81
N ASP A 27 -6.18 1.53 -12.31
CA ASP A 27 -7.53 1.36 -11.79
C ASP A 27 -7.71 2.14 -10.48
N GLY A 28 -8.80 2.90 -10.40
CA GLY A 28 -9.21 3.53 -9.15
C GLY A 28 -9.98 2.51 -8.28
N HIS A 29 -9.65 2.46 -6.99
CA HIS A 29 -10.39 1.67 -6.00
C HIS A 29 -11.02 2.55 -4.89
N ASP A 30 -12.14 2.12 -4.32
CA ASP A 30 -12.76 2.68 -3.11
C ASP A 30 -13.75 1.64 -2.54
N PRO A 31 -13.52 1.09 -1.33
CA PRO A 31 -12.47 1.41 -0.35
C PRO A 31 -11.09 0.84 -0.69
N TYR A 32 -10.05 1.26 0.05
CA TYR A 32 -8.66 0.79 -0.17
C TYR A 32 -8.49 -0.74 0.02
N VAL A 33 -9.38 -1.39 0.77
CA VAL A 33 -9.32 -2.84 0.96
C VAL A 33 -9.58 -3.60 -0.35
N ASP A 34 -10.38 -3.04 -1.26
CA ASP A 34 -10.63 -3.63 -2.58
C ASP A 34 -9.36 -3.60 -3.44
N MET A 35 -8.56 -2.54 -3.32
CA MET A 35 -7.24 -2.44 -3.97
C MET A 35 -6.28 -3.50 -3.40
N ILE A 36 -6.24 -3.66 -2.07
CA ILE A 36 -5.34 -4.62 -1.40
C ILE A 36 -5.70 -6.06 -1.77
N ALA A 37 -6.99 -6.37 -1.93
CA ALA A 37 -7.47 -7.68 -2.34
C ALA A 37 -7.23 -7.99 -3.83
N ASN A 38 -6.93 -6.98 -4.66
CA ASN A 38 -6.72 -7.17 -6.08
C ASN A 38 -5.50 -8.08 -6.34
N PRO A 39 -5.66 -9.19 -7.08
CA PRO A 39 -4.54 -10.08 -7.41
C PRO A 39 -3.47 -9.42 -8.29
N ALA A 40 -3.80 -8.35 -9.02
CA ALA A 40 -2.85 -7.61 -9.84
C ALA A 40 -1.94 -6.65 -9.04
N VAL A 41 -2.19 -6.47 -7.74
CA VAL A 41 -1.38 -5.59 -6.88
C VAL A 41 -0.34 -6.41 -6.12
N ASP A 42 0.94 -6.22 -6.41
CA ASP A 42 2.03 -6.93 -5.72
C ASP A 42 2.49 -6.21 -4.44
N VAL A 43 2.52 -4.87 -4.50
CA VAL A 43 3.07 -4.00 -3.45
C VAL A 43 2.12 -2.86 -3.14
N VAL A 44 1.94 -2.57 -1.84
CA VAL A 44 1.14 -1.45 -1.35
C VAL A 44 2.05 -0.33 -0.84
N TYR A 45 1.90 0.86 -1.39
CA TYR A 45 2.58 2.06 -0.89
C TYR A 45 1.57 2.96 -0.17
N VAL A 46 1.81 3.21 1.12
CA VAL A 46 0.90 3.94 2.00
C VAL A 46 1.39 5.37 2.20
N ALA A 47 0.71 6.32 1.55
CA ALA A 47 0.98 7.76 1.62
C ALA A 47 -0.23 8.55 2.18
N THR A 48 -0.97 7.93 3.09
CA THR A 48 -2.14 8.55 3.76
C THR A 48 -1.72 9.34 5.01
N PRO A 49 -2.58 10.13 5.66
CA PRO A 49 -2.26 10.71 6.96
C PRO A 49 -1.92 9.66 8.04
N HIS A 50 -1.05 10.03 9.00
CA HIS A 50 -0.48 9.10 10.00
C HIS A 50 -1.49 8.19 10.73
N PRO A 51 -2.70 8.63 11.14
CA PRO A 51 -3.66 7.75 11.81
C PRO A 51 -4.14 6.57 10.95
N GLN A 52 -4.01 6.67 9.63
CA GLN A 52 -4.46 5.68 8.67
C GLN A 52 -3.37 4.67 8.30
N HIS A 53 -2.10 4.95 8.60
CA HIS A 53 -0.99 4.04 8.30
C HIS A 53 -1.18 2.65 8.90
N ARG A 54 -1.51 2.59 10.20
CA ARG A 54 -1.66 1.32 10.93
C ARG A 54 -2.73 0.41 10.33
N PRO A 55 -4.01 0.82 10.20
CA PRO A 55 -5.03 -0.08 9.65
C PRO A 55 -4.73 -0.52 8.21
N ILE A 56 -4.13 0.32 7.38
CA ILE A 56 -3.79 -0.04 5.99
C ILE A 56 -2.60 -1.02 5.95
N ALA A 57 -1.57 -0.81 6.77
CA ALA A 57 -0.43 -1.73 6.86
C ALA A 57 -0.87 -3.11 7.35
N LEU A 58 -1.70 -3.18 8.40
CA LEU A 58 -2.25 -4.44 8.90
C LEU A 58 -3.07 -5.17 7.82
N ALA A 59 -3.91 -4.44 7.07
CA ALA A 59 -4.67 -5.02 5.96
C ALA A 59 -3.76 -5.60 4.85
N ALA A 60 -2.67 -4.90 4.51
CA ALA A 60 -1.69 -5.40 3.54
C ALA A 60 -0.98 -6.67 4.05
N ILE A 61 -0.61 -6.69 5.35
CA ILE A 61 -0.01 -7.86 6.00
C ILE A 61 -0.99 -9.04 6.01
N GLU A 62 -2.26 -8.82 6.32
CA GLU A 62 -3.32 -9.84 6.28
C GLU A 62 -3.53 -10.42 4.88
N ALA A 63 -3.49 -9.58 3.85
CA ALA A 63 -3.59 -10.00 2.46
C ALA A 63 -2.29 -10.62 1.90
N GLY A 64 -1.21 -10.69 2.71
CA GLY A 64 0.08 -11.22 2.28
C GLY A 64 0.80 -10.35 1.26
N LYS A 65 0.46 -9.06 1.17
CA LYS A 65 1.09 -8.10 0.26
C LYS A 65 2.36 -7.51 0.87
N THR A 66 3.35 -7.26 0.04
CA THR A 66 4.50 -6.42 0.44
C THR A 66 4.01 -4.99 0.58
N PHE A 67 4.54 -4.23 1.54
CA PHE A 67 4.15 -2.84 1.70
C PHE A 67 5.30 -1.93 2.11
N SER A 68 5.14 -0.64 1.83
CA SER A 68 5.95 0.46 2.34
C SER A 68 5.05 1.56 2.85
N VAL A 69 5.46 2.23 3.93
CA VAL A 69 4.70 3.32 4.56
C VAL A 69 5.57 4.56 4.58
N GLU A 70 5.01 5.69 4.18
CA GLU A 70 5.71 6.97 4.19
C GLU A 70 6.12 7.43 5.58
N ASN A 71 7.12 8.30 5.63
CA ASN A 71 7.63 8.90 6.86
C ASN A 71 6.67 10.03 7.30
N SER A 72 6.17 10.15 8.54
CA SER A 72 6.39 9.39 9.78
C SER A 72 5.60 8.09 9.82
N PHE A 73 6.28 6.97 10.15
CA PHE A 73 5.76 5.62 9.95
C PHE A 73 4.39 5.37 10.60
N THR A 74 4.19 5.76 11.85
CA THR A 74 2.85 5.80 12.48
C THR A 74 2.77 6.92 13.51
N ALA A 75 1.56 7.18 14.02
CA ALA A 75 1.33 8.20 15.06
C ALA A 75 1.94 7.84 16.43
N THR A 76 2.25 6.57 16.71
CA THR A 76 2.78 6.12 18.01
C THR A 76 3.84 5.02 17.85
N SER A 77 4.80 4.95 18.76
CA SER A 77 5.81 3.87 18.74
C SER A 77 5.20 2.49 18.93
N LEU A 78 4.11 2.38 19.68
CA LEU A 78 3.36 1.13 19.88
C LEU A 78 2.80 0.61 18.54
N ALA A 79 2.15 1.48 17.76
CA ALA A 79 1.62 1.12 16.45
C ALA A 79 2.73 0.68 15.47
N THR A 80 3.88 1.35 15.50
CA THR A 80 5.06 0.92 14.72
C THR A 80 5.55 -0.47 15.12
N THR A 81 5.61 -0.74 16.43
CA THR A 81 6.11 -2.02 16.97
C THR A 81 5.22 -3.18 16.55
N GLU A 82 3.90 -3.01 16.68
CA GLU A 82 2.91 -4.00 16.27
C GLU A 82 3.04 -4.36 14.78
N ILE A 83 3.07 -3.35 13.90
CA ILE A 83 3.23 -3.57 12.45
C ILE A 83 4.54 -4.32 12.14
N ALA A 84 5.64 -3.98 12.83
CA ALA A 84 6.92 -4.62 12.62
C ALA A 84 6.94 -6.09 13.07
N GLU A 85 6.29 -6.41 14.18
CA GLU A 85 6.16 -7.77 14.70
C GLU A 85 5.30 -8.64 13.77
N ASP A 86 4.13 -8.14 13.38
CA ASP A 86 3.23 -8.84 12.46
C ASP A 86 3.85 -9.08 11.09
N ALA A 87 4.53 -8.07 10.55
CA ALA A 87 5.18 -8.18 9.24
C ALA A 87 6.39 -9.12 9.26
N ARG A 88 7.10 -9.24 10.40
CA ARG A 88 8.15 -10.26 10.59
C ARG A 88 7.55 -11.66 10.64
N ALA A 89 6.46 -11.85 11.36
CA ALA A 89 5.77 -13.13 11.47
C ALA A 89 5.28 -13.62 10.09
N LYS A 90 4.76 -12.71 9.26
CA LYS A 90 4.21 -13.04 7.92
C LYS A 90 5.19 -12.86 6.76
N ARG A 91 6.46 -12.49 7.03
CA ARG A 91 7.51 -12.20 6.02
C ARG A 91 7.14 -11.13 4.98
N SER A 92 6.23 -10.22 5.32
CA SER A 92 5.79 -9.11 4.44
C SER A 92 6.64 -7.84 4.60
N LEU A 93 7.52 -7.78 5.60
CA LEU A 93 8.48 -6.68 5.75
C LEU A 93 9.69 -6.92 4.83
N GLN A 94 9.68 -6.34 3.63
CA GLN A 94 10.82 -6.36 2.70
C GLN A 94 11.47 -4.98 2.53
N TRP A 95 11.69 -4.24 3.63
CA TRP A 95 12.60 -3.08 3.59
C TRP A 95 14.00 -3.51 4.01
N LYS A 96 14.78 -4.07 3.07
CA LYS A 96 16.23 -4.22 3.27
C LYS A 96 16.90 -2.89 2.94
N ARG A 97 17.72 -2.39 3.87
CA ARG A 97 18.90 -1.59 3.50
C ARG A 97 19.73 -2.41 2.50
N GLY A 98 19.49 -2.22 1.19
CA GLY A 98 20.35 -2.65 0.09
C GLY A 98 20.55 -4.16 -0.14
N GLY A 99 19.50 -5.00 -0.11
CA GLY A 99 19.60 -6.38 -0.60
C GLY A 99 18.69 -6.63 -1.80
N PRO A 100 19.06 -7.47 -2.79
CA PRO A 100 18.24 -7.67 -3.97
C PRO A 100 16.91 -8.34 -3.59
N ALA A 101 15.81 -7.81 -4.13
CA ALA A 101 14.49 -8.38 -3.95
C ALA A 101 14.36 -9.69 -4.75
N PRO A 102 13.75 -10.75 -4.20
CA PRO A 102 13.43 -11.96 -4.95
C PRO A 102 12.11 -11.73 -5.69
N TYR A 103 12.10 -10.88 -6.72
CA TYR A 103 10.98 -10.89 -7.67
C TYR A 103 11.24 -11.99 -8.70
N PRO A 104 10.30 -12.93 -8.91
CA PRO A 104 10.36 -13.80 -10.07
C PRO A 104 10.27 -12.93 -11.32
N SER A 105 11.17 -13.15 -12.28
CA SER A 105 11.11 -12.46 -13.57
C SER A 105 9.74 -12.70 -14.21
N SER A 106 8.98 -11.63 -14.45
CA SER A 106 7.76 -11.74 -15.25
C SER A 106 8.13 -12.17 -16.68
N PRO A 107 7.38 -13.10 -17.30
CA PRO A 107 7.57 -13.41 -18.70
C PRO A 107 7.14 -12.20 -19.55
N ARG A 108 8.02 -11.81 -20.47
CA ARG A 108 7.74 -10.85 -21.53
C ARG A 108 6.76 -11.40 -22.55
#